data_AF-A0A933KTP6-F1
#
_entry.id   AF-A0A933KTP6-F1
#
_cell.length_a   1.000
_cell.length_b   1.000
_cell.length_c   1.000
_cell.angle_alpha   90.00
_cell.angle_beta   90.00
_cell.angle_gamma   90.00
#
_symmetry.space_group_name_H-M   'P 1'
#
loop_
_entity.id
_entity.type
_entity.pdbx_description
1 polymer ?
#
loop_
_entity_poly.entity_id
_entity_poly.type
_entity_poly.pdbx_seq_one_letter_code
_entity_poly.pdbx_strand_id
1 'polypeptide(L)' 'MTAGDKDDSPLMHEFKNQLSVIVGFCDLLLRDLPEDDPKRADILEMRKAGHTAIALLPKLSERMR' A
#
# COMPACT_ATOMS: atom_id res chain seq x y z
N MET A 1 -17.70 -22.24 2.30
CA MET A 1 -16.94 -21.19 1.59
C MET A 1 -17.71 -19.90 1.77
N THR A 2 -17.26 -19.06 2.70
CA THR A 2 -18.02 -17.95 3.27
C THR A 2 -18.05 -16.74 2.35
N ALA A 3 -19.24 -16.12 2.31
CA ALA A 3 -19.55 -14.88 1.62
C ALA A 3 -18.58 -13.75 1.97
N GLY A 4 -18.18 -12.94 0.98
CA GLY A 4 -17.35 -11.77 1.26
C GLY A 4 -16.72 -11.00 0.09
N ASP A 5 -16.87 -11.42 -1.16
CA ASP A 5 -16.28 -10.67 -2.31
C ASP A 5 -17.23 -9.56 -2.80
N LYS A 6 -17.61 -8.66 -1.87
CA LYS A 6 -18.33 -7.44 -2.22
C LYS A 6 -17.34 -6.39 -2.74
N ASP A 7 -17.02 -6.54 -4.02
CA ASP A 7 -16.92 -5.46 -5.00
C ASP A 7 -16.23 -4.18 -4.47
N ASP A 8 -14.92 -4.27 -4.20
CA ASP A 8 -14.07 -3.13 -4.52
C ASP A 8 -14.12 -3.04 -6.05
N SER A 9 -14.54 -1.90 -6.60
CA SER A 9 -14.56 -1.70 -8.07
C SER A 9 -13.26 -2.21 -8.70
N PRO A 10 -13.26 -2.82 -9.91
CA PRO A 10 -12.02 -3.24 -10.58
C PRO A 10 -10.91 -2.18 -10.54
N LEU A 11 -11.29 -0.90 -10.63
CA LEU A 11 -10.38 0.24 -10.45
C LEU A 11 -9.78 0.35 -9.04
N MET A 12 -10.54 0.10 -7.98
CA MET A 12 -10.06 0.07 -6.59
C MET A 12 -9.11 -1.09 -6.35
N HIS A 13 -9.42 -2.27 -6.90
CA HIS A 13 -8.52 -3.42 -6.86
C HIS A 13 -7.20 -3.13 -7.57
N GLU A 14 -7.24 -2.58 -8.79
CA GLU A 14 -6.04 -2.18 -9.53
C GLU A 14 -5.22 -1.12 -8.77
N PHE A 15 -5.88 -0.13 -8.19
CA PHE A 15 -5.21 0.92 -7.42
C PHE A 15 -4.56 0.38 -6.14
N LYS A 16 -5.25 -0.48 -5.38
CA LYS A 16 -4.70 -1.20 -4.23
C LYS A 16 -3.50 -2.06 -4.63
N ASN A 17 -3.57 -2.71 -5.78
CA ASN A 17 -2.48 -3.54 -6.29
C ASN A 17 -1.22 -2.70 -6.56
N GLN A 18 -1.35 -1.54 -7.22
CA GLN A 18 -0.21 -0.64 -7.45
C GLN A 18 0.41 -0.15 -6.13
N LEU A 19 -0.40 0.25 -5.15
CA LEU A 19 0.11 0.63 -3.83
C LEU A 19 0.84 -0.51 -3.13
N SER A 20 0.33 -1.73 -3.25
CA SER A 20 0.94 -2.93 -2.66
C SER A 20 2.30 -3.22 -3.30
N VAL A 21 2.42 -3.05 -4.62
CA VAL A 21 3.70 -3.17 -5.35
C VAL A 21 4.70 -2.13 -4.86
N ILE A 22 4.30 -0.86 -4.74
CA ILE A 22 5.15 0.22 -4.24
C ILE A 22 5.67 -0.10 -2.82
N VAL A 23 4.77 -0.51 -1.92
CA VAL A 23 5.12 -0.91 -0.55
C VAL A 23 6.09 -2.09 -0.56
N GLY A 24 5.84 -3.11 -1.38
CA GLY A 24 6.72 -4.27 -1.51
C GLY A 24 8.13 -3.91 -1.98
N PHE A 25 8.28 -2.99 -2.93
CA PHE A 25 9.59 -2.48 -3.32
C PHE A 25 10.26 -1.68 -2.20
N CYS A 26 9.51 -0.91 -1.42
CA CYS A 26 10.07 -0.24 -0.24
C CYS A 26 10.62 -1.25 0.77
N ASP A 27 9.91 -2.36 1.01
CA ASP A 27 10.39 -3.43 1.89
C ASP A 27 11.64 -4.13 1.37
N LEU A 28 11.72 -4.38 0.06
CA LEU A 28 12.93 -4.94 -0.57
C LEU A 28 14.13 -3.99 -0.40
N LEU A 29 13.97 -2.70 -0.68
CA LEU A 29 15.03 -1.72 -0.51
C LEU A 29 15.45 -1.58 0.96
N LEU A 30 14.50 -1.59 1.90
CA LEU A 30 14.81 -1.55 3.33
C LEU A 30 15.44 -2.85 3.86
N ARG A 31 15.38 -3.94 3.11
CA ARG A 31 16.13 -5.16 3.44
C ARG A 31 17.58 -5.06 2.99
N ASP A 32 17.83 -4.40 1.86
CA ASP A 32 19.15 -4.34 1.23
C ASP A 32 20.02 -3.17 1.72
N LEU A 33 19.40 -2.10 2.24
CA LEU A 33 20.14 -0.93 2.73
C LEU A 33 20.70 -1.11 4.16
N PRO A 34 21.94 -0.70 4.44
CA PRO A 34 22.49 -0.61 5.80
C PRO A 34 21.66 0.31 6.70
N GLU A 35 21.53 0.01 8.00
CA GLU A 35 20.68 0.76 8.93
C GLU A 35 20.99 2.27 9.02
N ASP A 36 22.23 2.66 8.75
CA ASP A 36 22.74 4.04 8.76
C ASP A 36 22.65 4.74 7.39
N ASP A 37 22.13 4.07 6.35
CA ASP A 37 22.00 4.68 5.03
C ASP A 37 20.94 5.81 5.05
N PRO A 38 21.30 7.04 4.64
CA PRO A 38 20.41 8.19 4.70
C PRO A 38 19.11 8.02 3.89
N LYS A 39 19.12 7.18 2.84
CA LYS A 39 17.93 6.92 2.01
C LYS A 39 16.88 6.07 2.74
N ARG A 40 17.25 5.35 3.81
CA ARG A 40 16.30 4.55 4.59
C ARG A 40 15.17 5.40 5.16
N ALA A 41 15.48 6.61 5.61
CA ALA A 41 14.47 7.52 6.16
C ALA A 41 13.38 7.83 5.11
N ASP A 42 13.80 8.15 3.89
CA ASP A 42 12.87 8.44 2.79
C ASP A 42 12.02 7.21 2.44
N ILE A 43 12.64 6.03 2.34
CA ILE A 43 11.94 4.80 1.98
C ILE A 43 10.96 4.36 3.10
N LEU A 44 11.31 4.59 4.37
CA LEU A 44 10.41 4.34 5.49
C LEU A 44 9.15 5.21 5.42
N GLU A 45 9.29 6.50 5.09
CA GLU A 45 8.14 7.39 4.92
C GLU A 45 7.31 7.02 3.69
N MET A 46 7.93 6.65 2.56
CA MET A 46 7.21 6.12 1.39
C MET A 46 6.40 4.87 1.74
N ARG A 47 6.99 3.92 2.45
CA ARG A 47 6.31 2.69 2.89
C ARG A 47 5.11 2.99 3.78
N LYS A 48 5.31 3.88 4.77
CA LYS A 48 4.27 4.31 5.71
C LYS A 48 3.12 5.02 4.98
N ALA A 49 3.42 5.90 4.03
CA ALA A 49 2.42 6.55 3.20
C ALA A 49 1.63 5.54 2.37
N GLY A 50 2.30 4.56 1.75
CA GLY A 50 1.67 3.48 0.98
C GLY A 50 0.71 2.64 1.83
N HIS A 51 1.14 2.19 3.03
CA HIS A 51 0.26 1.48 3.95
C HIS A 51 -0.94 2.31 4.39
N THR A 52 -0.72 3.60 4.68
CA THR A 52 -1.79 4.52 5.05
C THR A 52 -2.81 4.65 3.93
N ALA A 53 -2.36 4.80 2.69
CA ALA A 53 -3.23 4.88 1.51
C ALA A 53 -4.05 3.59 1.33
N ILE A 54 -3.43 2.40 1.46
CA ILE A 54 -4.13 1.12 1.41
C ILE A 54 -5.22 1.03 2.49
N ALA A 55 -4.94 1.49 3.71
CA ALA A 55 -5.90 1.48 4.81
C ALA A 55 -7.05 2.49 4.65
N LEU A 56 -6.85 3.55 3.84
CA LEU A 56 -7.87 4.54 3.52
C LEU A 56 -8.79 4.11 2.38
N LEU A 57 -8.35 3.22 1.49
CA LEU A 57 -9.10 2.83 0.29
C LEU A 57 -10.53 2.33 0.56
N PRO A 58 -10.78 1.42 1.52
CA PRO A 58 -12.14 0.98 1.80
C PRO A 58 -13.06 2.13 2.22
N LYS A 59 -12.54 3.09 2.98
CA LYS A 59 -13.29 4.28 3.46
C LYS A 59 -13.62 5.25 2.32
N LEU A 60 -12.79 5.30 1.28
CA LEU A 60 -13.06 6.11 0.09
C LEU A 60 -14.13 5.44 -0.77
N SER A 61 -14.06 4.11 -0.95
CA SER A 61 -15.05 3.32 -1.66
C SER A 61 -16.45 3.48 -1.06
N GLU A 62 -16.56 3.41 0.27
CA GLU A 62 -17.82 3.63 1.01
C GLU A 62 -18.44 5.02 0.79
N ARG A 63 -17.63 6.05 0.54
CA ARG A 63 -18.10 7.43 0.31
C ARG A 63 -18.47 7.72 -1.14
N MET A 64 -17.97 6.91 -2.08
CA MET A 64 -18.22 7.08 -3.52
C MET A 64 -19.42 6.26 -4.01
N ARG A 65 -19.94 5.37 -3.17
CA ARG A 65 -21.13 4.55 -3.42
C ARG A 65 -22.41 5.30 -3.05
#